data_AF-A0A2D8DK39-F1
#
_entry.id   AF-A0A2D8DK39-F1
#
_cell.length_a   1.000
_cell.length_b   1.000
_cell.length_c   1.000
_cell.angle_alpha   90.00
_cell.angle_beta   90.00
_cell.angle_gamma   90.00
#
_symmetry.space_group_name_H-M   'P 1'
#
loop_
_entity.id
_entity.type
_entity.pdbx_description
1 polymer ?
#
loop_
_entity_poly.entity_id
_entity_poly.type
_entity_poly.pdbx_seq_one_letter_code
_entity_poly.pdbx_strand_id
1 'polypeptide(L)'
;MYEFKDSYQEQRFFSLIDEIRCPKCTSGSLASSDAPVSKDLKDRIYFMILDEKSDQEIKDFVIQRYGKQSDYNPSFSENLFLWLMPLIFFISFIIFFGLKKRI
;
A
#
# COMPACT_ATOMS: atom_id res chain seq x y z
N MET A 1 18.50 -9.21 15.55
CA MET A 1 18.03 -10.36 14.75
C MET A 1 16.61 -10.62 15.18
N TYR A 2 15.68 -10.72 14.23
CA TYR A 2 14.29 -11.08 14.49
C TYR A 2 14.19 -12.60 14.52
N GLU A 3 13.53 -13.17 15.52
CA GLU A 3 13.34 -14.62 15.66
C GLU A 3 11.92 -15.01 15.23
N PHE A 4 11.80 -15.51 14.01
CA PHE A 4 10.52 -16.00 13.51
C PHE A 4 10.32 -17.47 13.89
N LYS A 5 9.07 -17.85 14.19
CA LYS A 5 8.74 -19.25 14.50
C LYS A 5 8.72 -20.13 13.26
N ASP A 6 8.46 -19.54 12.10
CA ASP A 6 8.33 -20.23 10.81
C ASP A 6 8.84 -19.36 9.65
N SER A 7 9.27 -19.99 8.56
CA SER A 7 9.76 -19.32 7.36
C SER A 7 8.69 -18.44 6.69
N TYR A 8 7.41 -18.81 6.84
CA TYR A 8 6.31 -17.99 6.34
C TYR A 8 6.21 -16.62 7.03
N GLN A 9 6.44 -16.56 8.36
CA GLN A 9 6.42 -15.30 9.11
C GLN A 9 7.56 -14.37 8.71
N GLU A 10 8.74 -14.94 8.47
CA GLU A 10 9.90 -14.20 7.98
C GLU A 10 9.63 -13.60 6.59
N GLN A 11 9.12 -14.40 5.66
CA GLN A 11 8.78 -13.92 4.31
C GLN A 11 7.71 -12.82 4.35
N ARG A 12 6.67 -12.99 5.17
CA ARG A 12 5.64 -11.95 5.37
C ARG A 12 6.23 -10.66 5.93
N PHE A 13 7.11 -10.75 6.92
CA PHE A 13 7.78 -9.59 7.49
C PHE A 13 8.57 -8.83 6.43
N PHE A 14 9.40 -9.52 5.66
CA PHE A 14 10.20 -8.90 4.59
C PHE A 14 9.34 -8.29 3.48
N SER A 15 8.25 -8.95 3.08
CA SER A 15 7.30 -8.40 2.09
C SER A 15 6.66 -7.10 2.59
N LEU A 16 6.20 -7.07 3.85
CA LEU A 16 5.54 -5.91 4.44
C LEU A 16 6.48 -4.70 4.56
N ILE A 17 7.71 -4.89 5.04
CA ILE A 17 8.66 -3.78 5.20
C ILE A 17 9.21 -3.26 3.86
N ASP A 18 9.11 -4.03 2.78
CA ASP A 18 9.51 -3.57 1.44
C ASP A 18 8.38 -2.80 0.76
N GLU A 19 7.13 -3.21 0.95
CA GLU A 19 5.94 -2.50 0.44
C GLU A 19 5.68 -1.17 1.16
N ILE A 20 5.96 -1.09 2.46
CA ILE A 20 5.72 0.12 3.26
C ILE A 20 6.86 1.12 3.06
N ARG A 21 6.52 2.34 2.63
CA ARG A 21 7.48 3.46 2.56
C ARG A 21 7.65 4.09 3.94
N CYS A 22 8.88 4.46 4.30
CA CYS A 22 9.10 5.22 5.52
C CYS A 22 8.56 6.66 5.36
N PRO A 23 7.51 7.07 6.10
CA PRO A 23 6.84 8.35 5.88
C PRO A 23 7.68 9.56 6.33
N LYS A 24 8.72 9.32 7.13
CA LYS A 24 9.63 10.35 7.64
C LYS A 24 11.00 10.36 6.94
N CYS A 25 11.23 9.42 6.04
CA CYS A 25 12.51 9.28 5.36
C CYS A 25 12.46 9.97 4.00
N THR A 26 13.47 10.78 3.69
CA THR A 26 13.54 11.56 2.44
C THR A 26 13.55 10.68 1.19
N SER A 27 14.06 9.45 1.31
CA SER A 27 14.14 8.49 0.20
C SER A 27 14.43 7.08 0.72
N GLY A 28 13.47 6.15 0.66
CA GLY A 28 13.72 4.73 0.91
C GLY A 28 12.49 3.91 1.32
N SER A 29 12.56 2.59 1.16
CA SER A 29 11.60 1.65 1.77
C SER A 29 11.83 1.57 3.28
N LEU A 30 10.83 1.09 4.03
CA LEU A 30 11.01 0.84 5.46
C LEU A 30 12.15 -0.16 5.68
N ALA A 31 12.27 -1.17 4.82
CA ALA A 31 13.37 -2.14 4.83
C ALA A 31 14.76 -1.49 4.85
N SER A 32 15.01 -0.54 3.94
CA SER A 32 16.32 0.10 3.74
C SER A 32 16.58 1.34 4.60
N SER A 33 15.57 1.84 5.32
CA SER A 33 15.74 3.00 6.19
C SER A 33 16.22 2.64 7.59
N ASP A 34 17.28 3.33 8.04
CA ASP A 34 17.85 3.26 9.40
C ASP A 34 17.41 4.43 10.31
N ALA A 35 16.32 5.12 9.94
CA ALA A 35 15.78 6.16 10.81
C ALA A 35 15.29 5.55 12.15
N PRO A 36 15.41 6.27 13.29
CA PRO A 36 14.91 5.79 14.59
C PRO A 36 13.44 5.33 14.56
N VAL A 37 12.62 6.03 13.77
CA VAL A 37 11.20 5.69 13.54
C VAL A 37 11.00 4.42 12.70
N SER A 38 11.93 4.11 11.78
CA SER A 38 11.88 2.89 10.98
C SER A 38 12.11 1.65 11.84
N LYS A 39 13.06 1.75 12.78
CA LYS A 39 13.38 0.67 13.71
C LYS A 39 12.20 0.36 14.65
N ASP A 40 11.62 1.39 15.26
CA ASP A 40 10.41 1.23 16.11
C ASP A 40 9.25 0.60 15.34
N LEU A 41 9.06 1.00 14.08
CA LEU A 41 7.99 0.45 13.24
C LEU A 41 8.25 -1.02 12.85
N LYS A 42 9.49 -1.37 12.48
CA LYS A 42 9.89 -2.76 12.20
C LYS A 42 9.65 -3.65 13.43
N ASP A 43 10.05 -3.18 14.60
CA ASP A 43 9.84 -3.91 15.85
C ASP A 43 8.34 -4.10 16.12
N ARG A 44 7.52 -3.07 15.87
CA ARG A 44 6.08 -3.17 16.04
C ARG A 44 5.41 -4.13 15.06
N ILE A 45 5.79 -4.10 13.78
CA ILE A 45 5.32 -5.03 12.75
C ILE A 45 5.70 -6.46 13.13
N TYR A 46 6.93 -6.67 13.61
CA TYR A 46 7.39 -7.97 14.09
C TYR A 46 6.50 -8.52 15.22
N PHE A 47 6.20 -7.69 16.24
CA PHE A 47 5.29 -8.11 17.32
C PHE A 47 3.87 -8.43 16.82
N MET A 48 3.37 -7.70 15.83
CA MET A 48 2.05 -7.97 15.25
C MET A 48 2.01 -9.28 14.46
N ILE A 49 3.09 -9.62 13.75
CA ILE A 49 3.20 -10.91 13.06
C ILE A 49 3.25 -12.07 14.06
N LEU A 50 3.93 -11.88 15.20
CA LEU A 50 3.93 -12.86 16.29
C LEU A 50 2.56 -13.01 16.97
N ASP A 51 1.75 -11.94 16.97
CA ASP A 51 0.35 -11.92 17.45
C ASP A 51 -0.64 -12.47 16.40
N GLU A 52 -0.15 -13.12 15.33
CA GLU A 52 -0.93 -13.71 14.25
C GLU A 52 -1.87 -12.73 13.53
N LYS A 53 -1.53 -11.43 13.54
CA LYS A 53 -2.28 -10.39 12.84
C LYS A 53 -2.20 -10.54 11.32
N SER A 54 -3.27 -10.12 10.66
CA SER A 54 -3.34 -10.10 9.20
C SER A 54 -2.50 -8.95 8.61
N ASP A 55 -2.03 -9.12 7.36
CA ASP A 55 -1.27 -8.08 6.66
C ASP A 55 -2.07 -6.78 6.54
N GLN A 56 -3.39 -6.89 6.39
CA GLN A 56 -4.28 -5.74 6.30
C GLN A 56 -4.36 -4.98 7.63
N GLU A 57 -4.51 -5.67 8.75
CA GLU A 57 -4.50 -5.04 10.09
C GLU A 57 -3.18 -4.32 10.36
N ILE A 58 -2.06 -4.91 9.94
CA ILE A 58 -0.73 -4.31 10.09
C ILE A 58 -0.63 -3.03 9.26
N LYS A 59 -1.04 -3.07 7.99
CA LYS A 59 -1.05 -1.90 7.11
C LYS A 59 -1.97 -0.80 7.64
N ASP A 60 -3.17 -1.15 8.07
CA ASP A 60 -4.13 -0.22 8.64
C ASP A 60 -3.60 0.46 9.91
N PHE A 61 -2.92 -0.29 10.78
CA PHE A 61 -2.23 0.28 11.95
C PHE A 61 -1.15 1.29 11.54
N VAL A 62 -0.33 0.94 10.55
CA VAL A 62 0.74 1.81 10.04
C VAL A 62 0.15 3.10 9.45
N ILE A 63 -0.90 3.00 8.64
CA ILE A 63 -1.60 4.14 8.04
C ILE A 63 -2.26 5.02 9.09
N GLN A 64 -2.97 4.42 10.07
CA GLN A 64 -3.67 5.16 11.12
C GLN A 64 -2.69 5.95 12.00
N ARG A 65 -1.50 5.39 12.25
CA ARG A 65 -0.50 5.99 13.14
C ARG A 65 0.45 6.96 12.42
N TYR A 66 0.86 6.64 11.19
CA TYR A 66 1.90 7.37 10.46
C TYR A 66 1.42 8.05 9.15
N GLY A 67 0.16 7.87 8.77
CA GLY A 67 -0.53 8.58 7.69
C GLY A 67 -0.55 7.83 6.34
N LYS A 68 -1.53 8.13 5.48
CA LYS A 68 -1.74 7.51 4.15
C LYS A 68 -0.54 7.58 3.18
N GLN A 69 0.49 8.37 3.48
CA GLN A 69 1.73 8.45 2.69
C GLN A 69 2.67 7.25 2.88
N SER A 70 2.45 6.41 3.90
CA SER A 70 3.27 5.22 4.13
C SER A 70 2.86 4.01 3.29
N ASP A 71 1.67 4.03 2.68
CA ASP A 71 1.19 2.95 1.81
C ASP A 71 1.37 3.32 0.33
N TYR A 72 2.01 2.43 -0.43
CA TYR A 72 2.21 2.59 -1.87
C TYR A 72 0.94 2.25 -2.67
N ASN A 73 -0.02 1.53 -2.07
CA ASN A 73 -1.28 1.17 -2.70
C ASN A 73 -2.44 1.96 -2.07
N PRO A 74 -2.87 3.10 -2.65
CA PRO A 74 -4.15 3.66 -2.27
C PRO A 74 -5.23 2.62 -2.57
N SER A 75 -5.98 2.22 -1.54
CA SER A 75 -7.07 1.26 -1.65
C SER A 75 -7.95 1.63 -2.86
N PHE A 76 -8.10 0.71 -3.81
CA PHE A 76 -8.88 0.89 -5.05
C PHE A 76 -10.30 1.43 -4.80
N SER A 77 -10.86 1.14 -3.63
CA SER A 77 -12.18 1.59 -3.18
C SER A 77 -12.37 3.10 -3.22
N GLU A 78 -11.36 3.91 -2.89
CA GLU A 78 -11.50 5.36 -2.80
C GLU A 78 -11.33 6.06 -4.16
N ASN A 79 -10.59 5.46 -5.09
CA ASN A 79 -10.27 6.07 -6.39
C ASN A 79 -11.10 5.53 -7.55
N LEU A 80 -12.15 4.75 -7.29
CA LEU A 80 -12.98 4.11 -8.33
C LEU A 80 -13.49 5.12 -9.37
N PHE A 81 -13.80 6.35 -8.96
CA PHE A 81 -14.21 7.43 -9.87
C PHE A 81 -13.11 7.85 -10.85
N LEU A 82 -11.86 7.99 -10.39
CA LEU A 82 -10.71 8.30 -11.26
C LEU A 82 -10.47 7.20 -12.30
N TRP A 83 -10.70 5.94 -11.91
CA TRP A 83 -10.56 4.79 -12.82
C TRP A 83 -11.72 4.66 -13.81
N LEU A 84 -12.92 5.11 -13.47
CA LEU A 84 -14.09 5.09 -14.36
C LEU A 84 -14.09 6.23 -15.38
N MET A 85 -13.43 7.36 -15.09
CA MET A 85 -13.34 8.52 -15.98
C MET A 85 -12.85 8.19 -17.41
N PRO A 86 -11.74 7.45 -17.62
CA PRO A 86 -11.29 7.09 -18.97
C PRO A 86 -12.30 6.21 -19.72
N LEU A 87 -13.04 5.33 -19.03
CA LEU A 87 -14.07 4.48 -19.64
C LEU A 87 -15.24 5.33 -20.18
N ILE A 88 -15.71 6.27 -19.35
CA ILE A 88 -16.81 7.19 -19.70
C ILE A 88 -16.42 8.06 -20.89
N PHE A 89 -15.18 8.57 -20.90
CA PHE A 89 -14.68 9.40 -22.00
C PHE A 89 -14.62 8.62 -23.31
N PHE A 90 -14.17 7.36 -23.27
CA PHE A 90 -14.09 6.49 -24.43
C PHE A 90 -15.48 6.17 -25.01
N ILE A 91 -16.44 5.84 -24.13
CA ILE A 91 -17.84 5.58 -24.52
C ILE A 91 -18.47 6.83 -25.14
N SER A 92 -18.31 7.99 -24.51
CA SER A 92 -18.79 9.28 -25.04
C SER A 92 -18.20 9.59 -26.41
N PHE A 93 -16.89 9.33 -26.60
CA PHE A 93 -16.21 9.57 -27.87
C PHE A 93 -16.75 8.67 -28.99
N ILE A 94 -16.94 7.38 -28.72
CA ILE A 94 -17.50 6.41 -29.69
C ILE A 94 -18.93 6.80 -30.08
N ILE A 95 -19.76 7.17 -29.10
CA ILE A 95 -21.15 7.59 -29.37
C ILE A 95 -21.17 8.84 -30.24
N PHE A 96 -20.36 9.85 -29.90
CA PHE A 96 -20.29 11.11 -30.65
C PHE A 96 -19.82 10.90 -32.10
N PHE A 97 -18.75 10.13 -32.32
CA PHE A 97 -18.25 9.83 -33.66
C PHE A 97 -19.18 8.91 -34.45
N GLY A 98 -19.82 7.94 -33.80
CA GLY A 98 -20.78 7.03 -34.41
C GLY A 98 -22.07 7.73 -34.87
N LEU A 99 -22.58 8.68 -34.08
CA LEU A 99 -23.75 9.50 -34.44
C LEU A 99 -23.45 10.44 -35.62
N LYS A 100 -22.25 11.05 -35.64
CA LYS A 100 -21.82 11.92 -36.74
C LYS A 100 -21.63 11.16 -38.07
N LYS A 101 -21.31 9.87 -38.03
CA LYS A 101 -21.15 9.03 -39.23
C LYS A 101 -22.49 8.55 -39.82
N ARG A 102 -23.59 8.70 -39.07
CA ARG A 102 -24.93 8.22 -39.45
C ARG A 102 -25.85 9.32 -40.00
N ILE A 103 -25.44 10.59 -39.87
CA ILE A 103 -26.07 11.80 -40.44
C ILE A 103 -25.29 12.17 -41.70
#